data_AF-A0A4R4KGF2-F1
#
_entry.id   AF-A0A4R4KGF2-F1
#
_cell.length_a   1.000
_cell.length_b   1.000
_cell.length_c   1.000
_cell.angle_alpha   90.00
_cell.angle_beta   90.00
_cell.angle_gamma   90.00
#
_symmetry.space_group_name_H-M   'P 1'
#
loop_
_entity.id
_entity.type
_entity.pdbx_description
1 polymer ?
#
loop_
_entity_poly.entity_id
_entity_poly.type
_entity_poly.pdbx_seq_one_letter_code
_entity_poly.pdbx_strand_id
1 'polypeptide(L)'
;MKINNLQITTLTILIFAAALTRLLPHPFNFTPIGAIALFGGAHFGRKFLAFVVPLTAMLLSDALIGFHSSMWAVYISFVLIVFIGMGALKKVTAGRVFGSAIASSVLFFLITNFAVWYGAENFYPQTFAGLLASYVAGLQFYQQNLFGNLFLNTVYGDLFFSGLLFGSYALLKSKVPALRTI
;
A
#
# COMPACT_ATOMS: atom_id res chain seq x y z
N MET A 1 -6.43 8.20 -21.43
CA MET A 1 -6.27 9.62 -21.07
C MET A 1 -4.79 9.94 -21.10
N LYS A 2 -4.36 10.93 -21.89
CA LYS A 2 -2.94 11.23 -22.08
C LYS A 2 -2.46 12.08 -20.89
N ILE A 3 -1.71 11.48 -19.98
CA ILE A 3 -1.14 12.17 -18.81
C ILE A 3 0.02 13.06 -19.27
N ASN A 4 0.12 14.28 -18.74
CA ASN A 4 1.21 15.21 -19.05
C ASN A 4 2.42 15.04 -18.11
N ASN A 5 3.57 15.62 -18.47
CA ASN A 5 4.80 15.48 -17.69
C ASN A 5 4.65 16.05 -16.27
N LEU A 6 3.95 17.18 -16.12
CA LEU A 6 3.71 17.79 -14.82
C LEU A 6 2.94 16.84 -13.89
N GLN A 7 1.87 16.21 -14.38
CA GLN A 7 1.10 15.22 -13.63
C GLN A 7 1.98 14.02 -13.24
N ILE A 8 2.78 13.48 -14.16
CA ILE A 8 3.72 12.38 -13.85
C ILE A 8 4.66 12.79 -12.73
N THR A 9 5.26 13.98 -12.83
CA THR A 9 6.18 14.51 -11.80
C THR A 9 5.49 14.68 -10.46
N THR A 10 4.29 15.28 -10.43
CA THR A 10 3.52 15.45 -9.19
C THR A 10 3.17 14.11 -8.53
N LEU A 11 2.67 13.15 -9.30
CA LEU A 11 2.35 11.82 -8.78
C LEU A 11 3.60 11.12 -8.22
N THR A 12 4.72 11.23 -8.93
CA THR A 12 6.01 10.66 -8.53
C THR A 12 6.49 11.28 -7.20
N ILE A 13 6.45 12.60 -7.08
CA ILE A 13 6.84 13.30 -5.84
C ILE A 13 5.96 12.85 -4.66
N LEU A 14 4.65 12.77 -4.85
CA LEU A 14 3.74 12.33 -3.78
C LEU A 14 4.03 10.89 -3.34
N ILE A 15 4.29 10.00 -4.29
CA ILE A 15 4.64 8.59 -4.01
C ILE A 15 5.96 8.49 -3.25
N PHE A 16 7.00 9.20 -3.68
CA PHE A 16 8.30 9.18 -3.01
C PHE A 16 8.22 9.81 -1.62
N ALA A 17 7.52 10.94 -1.47
CA ALA A 17 7.31 11.58 -0.18
C ALA A 17 6.58 10.64 0.79
N ALA A 18 5.56 9.92 0.34
CA ALA A 18 4.91 8.90 1.13
C ALA A 18 5.86 7.75 1.47
N ALA A 19 6.63 7.21 0.51
CA ALA A 19 7.56 6.11 0.79
C ALA A 19 8.59 6.48 1.88
N LEU A 20 9.04 7.74 1.91
CA LEU A 20 9.97 8.24 2.92
C LEU A 20 9.37 8.32 4.33
N THR A 21 8.04 8.37 4.51
CA THR A 21 7.44 8.37 5.85
C THR A 21 7.68 7.05 6.59
N ARG A 22 8.02 5.98 5.87
CA ARG A 22 8.43 4.69 6.45
C ARG A 22 9.72 4.77 7.27
N LEU A 23 10.53 5.82 7.06
CA LEU A 23 11.76 6.04 7.82
C LEU A 23 11.50 6.73 9.17
N LEU A 24 10.34 7.36 9.33
CA LEU A 24 9.95 8.01 10.58
C LEU A 24 9.48 6.97 11.59
N PRO A 25 9.57 7.22 12.91
CA PRO A 25 8.96 6.35 13.90
C PRO A 25 7.44 6.24 13.68
N HIS A 26 6.95 5.02 13.51
CA HIS A 26 5.54 4.71 13.30
C HIS A 26 5.18 3.38 13.96
N PRO A 27 3.89 3.15 14.30
CA PRO A 27 3.45 1.84 14.76
C PRO A 27 3.66 0.76 13.70
N PHE A 28 3.89 -0.48 14.13
CA PHE A 28 4.06 -1.61 13.19
C PHE A 28 2.88 -1.72 12.22
N ASN A 29 3.19 -1.95 10.94
CA ASN A 29 2.25 -1.99 9.81
C ASN A 29 1.48 -0.69 9.51
N PHE A 30 1.61 0.37 10.29
CA PHE A 30 1.05 1.68 9.95
C PHE A 30 1.93 2.37 8.89
N THR A 31 1.80 1.96 7.64
CA THR A 31 2.67 2.37 6.54
C THR A 31 1.88 2.73 5.28
N PRO A 32 2.45 3.50 4.34
CA PRO A 32 1.76 3.91 3.12
C PRO A 32 1.81 2.87 1.99
N ILE A 33 2.16 1.60 2.28
CA ILE A 33 2.46 0.58 1.25
C ILE A 33 1.25 0.37 0.32
N GLY A 34 0.07 0.05 0.87
CA GLY A 34 -1.13 -0.16 0.06
C GLY A 34 -1.62 1.14 -0.59
N ALA A 35 -1.55 2.25 0.13
CA ALA A 35 -1.92 3.57 -0.38
C ALA A 35 -1.10 4.00 -1.62
N ILE A 36 0.22 3.81 -1.60
CA ILE A 36 1.12 4.13 -2.73
C ILE A 36 0.77 3.26 -3.95
N ALA A 37 0.58 1.96 -3.74
CA ALA A 37 0.21 1.03 -4.81
C ALA A 37 -1.14 1.38 -5.44
N LEU A 38 -2.17 1.62 -4.62
CA LEU A 38 -3.49 2.06 -5.08
C LEU A 38 -3.42 3.39 -5.84
N PHE A 39 -2.69 4.35 -5.29
CA PHE A 39 -2.56 5.69 -5.89
C PHE A 39 -1.85 5.65 -7.23
N GLY A 40 -0.78 4.87 -7.35
CA GLY A 40 -0.07 4.63 -8.61
C GLY A 40 -0.98 3.96 -9.64
N GLY A 41 -1.67 2.88 -9.25
CA GLY A 41 -2.61 2.16 -10.11
C GLY A 41 -3.79 3.01 -10.60
N ALA A 42 -4.26 3.94 -9.78
CA ALA A 42 -5.39 4.81 -10.11
C ALA A 42 -5.05 5.95 -11.09
N HIS A 43 -3.82 6.47 -11.05
CA HIS A 43 -3.51 7.76 -11.68
C HIS A 43 -2.53 7.70 -12.85
N PHE A 44 -1.61 6.73 -12.89
CA PHE A 44 -0.69 6.65 -14.01
C PHE A 44 -1.41 6.17 -15.27
N GLY A 45 -1.57 7.07 -16.25
CA GLY A 45 -2.20 6.73 -17.53
C GLY A 45 -1.42 5.69 -18.36
N ARG A 46 -0.12 5.51 -18.10
CA ARG A 46 0.73 4.48 -18.71
C ARG A 46 0.94 3.36 -17.71
N LYS A 47 0.49 2.13 -18.06
CA LYS A 47 0.59 0.95 -17.19
C LYS A 47 2.00 0.75 -16.63
N PHE A 48 3.03 0.91 -17.46
CA PHE A 48 4.43 0.78 -17.03
C PHE A 48 4.78 1.70 -15.85
N LEU A 49 4.36 2.98 -15.88
CA LEU A 49 4.64 3.93 -14.79
C LEU A 49 3.87 3.59 -13.52
N ALA A 50 2.67 3.01 -13.66
CA ALA A 50 1.85 2.57 -12.53
C ALA A 50 2.53 1.50 -11.66
N PHE A 51 3.46 0.72 -12.24
CA PHE A 51 4.26 -0.25 -11.51
C PHE A 51 5.62 0.30 -11.15
N VAL A 52 6.37 0.82 -12.13
CA VAL A 52 7.79 1.16 -11.96
C VAL A 52 8.00 2.26 -10.94
N VAL A 53 7.20 3.32 -10.97
CA VAL A 53 7.39 4.46 -10.05
C VAL A 53 7.11 4.05 -8.61
N PRO A 54 5.95 3.45 -8.27
CA PRO A 54 5.69 2.92 -6.92
C PRO A 54 6.70 1.86 -6.45
N LEU A 55 7.05 0.90 -7.32
CA LEU A 55 8.00 -0.17 -6.96
C LEU A 55 9.41 0.36 -6.71
N THR A 56 9.85 1.34 -7.49
CA THR A 56 11.16 1.98 -7.28
C THR A 56 11.18 2.72 -5.95
N ALA A 57 10.11 3.45 -5.61
CA ALA A 57 10.01 4.13 -4.33
C ALA A 57 10.05 3.15 -3.15
N MET A 58 9.33 2.02 -3.26
CA MET A 58 9.39 0.92 -2.28
C MET A 58 10.80 0.37 -2.14
N LEU A 59 11.43 -0.03 -3.25
CA LEU A 59 12.76 -0.63 -3.27
C LEU A 59 13.83 0.29 -2.66
N LEU A 60 13.79 1.58 -2.98
CA LEU A 60 14.73 2.55 -2.41
C LEU A 60 14.50 2.74 -0.91
N SER A 61 13.24 2.82 -0.46
CA SER A 61 12.96 2.89 0.98
C SER A 61 13.37 1.61 1.72
N ASP A 62 13.21 0.43 1.11
CA ASP A 62 13.67 -0.84 1.68
C ASP A 62 15.19 -0.95 1.73
N ALA A 63 15.90 -0.40 0.74
CA ALA A 63 17.35 -0.33 0.77
C ALA A 63 17.90 0.49 1.94
N LEU A 64 17.09 1.44 2.47
CA LEU A 64 17.42 2.22 3.65
C LEU A 64 16.98 1.56 4.96
N ILE A 65 15.85 0.85 4.96
CA ILE A 65 15.28 0.17 6.14
C ILE A 65 15.96 -1.17 6.42
N GLY A 66 16.34 -1.89 5.36
CA GLY A 66 16.92 -3.23 5.41
C GLY A 66 16.00 -4.29 4.77
N PHE A 67 16.61 -5.24 4.05
CA PHE A 67 15.91 -6.34 3.39
C PHE A 67 15.63 -7.51 4.36
N HIS A 68 14.51 -8.23 4.15
CA HIS A 68 14.17 -9.44 4.91
C HIS A 68 13.59 -10.56 4.03
N SER A 69 13.65 -11.79 4.52
CA SER A 69 13.33 -13.02 3.76
C SER A 69 11.89 -13.09 3.26
N SER A 70 10.93 -12.49 3.97
CA SER A 70 9.52 -12.45 3.59
C SER A 70 9.13 -11.26 2.68
N MET A 71 10.09 -10.44 2.24
CA MET A 71 9.78 -9.26 1.39
C MET A 71 9.11 -9.63 0.07
N TRP A 72 9.39 -10.79 -0.51
CA TRP A 72 8.75 -11.22 -1.76
C TRP A 72 7.21 -11.16 -1.66
N ALA A 73 6.64 -11.49 -0.50
CA ALA A 73 5.21 -11.46 -0.25
C ALA A 73 4.66 -10.02 -0.26
N VAL A 74 5.38 -9.09 0.36
CA VAL A 74 5.08 -7.65 0.35
C VAL A 74 5.03 -7.12 -1.08
N TYR A 75 6.03 -7.46 -1.90
CA TYR A 75 6.10 -7.01 -3.30
C TYR A 75 5.00 -7.64 -4.18
N ILE A 76 4.65 -8.91 -3.97
CA ILE A 76 3.51 -9.54 -4.65
C ILE A 76 2.21 -8.85 -4.27
N SER A 77 1.95 -8.65 -2.97
CA SER A 77 0.77 -7.91 -2.51
C SER A 77 0.71 -6.52 -3.13
N PHE A 78 1.84 -5.81 -3.14
CA PHE A 78 1.94 -4.47 -3.71
C PHE A 78 1.55 -4.44 -5.20
N VAL A 79 2.08 -5.35 -6.01
CA VAL A 79 1.72 -5.47 -7.44
C VAL A 79 0.24 -5.76 -7.62
N LEU A 80 -0.34 -6.66 -6.82
CA LEU A 80 -1.77 -6.97 -6.86
C LEU A 80 -2.63 -5.77 -6.46
N ILE A 81 -2.19 -4.98 -5.48
CA ILE A 81 -2.86 -3.74 -5.07
C ILE A 81 -2.80 -2.69 -6.18
N VAL A 82 -1.70 -2.60 -6.93
CA VAL A 82 -1.66 -1.74 -8.14
C VAL A 82 -2.76 -2.15 -9.12
N PHE A 83 -2.97 -3.45 -9.34
CA PHE A 83 -4.08 -3.93 -10.17
C PHE A 83 -5.47 -3.57 -9.60
N ILE A 84 -5.66 -3.65 -8.28
CA ILE A 84 -6.89 -3.16 -7.62
C ILE A 84 -7.10 -1.67 -7.95
N GLY A 85 -6.06 -0.85 -7.80
CA GLY A 85 -6.11 0.57 -8.16
C GLY A 85 -6.49 0.80 -9.63
N MET A 86 -5.85 0.09 -10.56
CA MET A 86 -6.13 0.20 -12.00
C MET A 86 -7.57 -0.22 -12.37
N GLY A 87 -8.14 -1.18 -11.65
CA GLY A 87 -9.47 -1.71 -11.90
C GLY A 87 -10.58 -0.91 -11.21
N ALA A 88 -10.54 -0.85 -9.88
CA ALA A 88 -11.58 -0.28 -9.05
C ALA A 88 -11.63 1.26 -9.13
N LEU A 89 -10.47 1.90 -9.32
CA LEU A 89 -10.33 3.36 -9.29
C LEU A 89 -10.27 4.00 -10.68
N LYS A 90 -10.77 3.32 -11.73
CA LYS A 90 -11.04 3.95 -13.05
C LYS A 90 -11.84 5.24 -12.95
N LYS A 91 -12.76 5.29 -11.98
CA LYS A 91 -13.37 6.53 -11.48
C LYS A 91 -12.97 6.67 -10.02
N VAL A 92 -12.26 7.74 -9.69
CA VAL A 92 -11.81 8.02 -8.33
C VAL A 92 -12.94 8.73 -7.59
N THR A 93 -13.50 8.06 -6.58
CA THR A 93 -14.47 8.64 -5.64
C THR A 93 -14.07 8.26 -4.22
N ALA A 94 -14.47 9.04 -3.22
CA ALA A 94 -14.12 8.77 -1.82
C ALA A 94 -14.53 7.35 -1.38
N GLY A 95 -15.74 6.91 -1.70
CA GLY A 95 -16.21 5.57 -1.38
C GLY A 95 -15.42 4.45 -2.07
N ARG A 96 -15.00 4.66 -3.32
CA ARG A 96 -14.17 3.66 -4.03
C ARG A 96 -12.75 3.59 -3.48
N VAL A 97 -12.16 4.73 -3.12
CA VAL A 97 -10.85 4.79 -2.46
C VAL A 97 -10.92 4.08 -1.11
N PHE A 98 -11.93 4.38 -0.29
CA PHE A 98 -12.16 3.73 1.00
C PHE A 98 -12.30 2.21 0.87
N GLY A 99 -13.18 1.74 -0.02
CA GLY A 99 -13.37 0.30 -0.24
C GLY A 99 -12.12 -0.39 -0.80
N SER A 100 -11.39 0.27 -1.71
CA SER A 100 -10.15 -0.28 -2.28
C SER A 100 -9.03 -0.35 -1.24
N ALA A 101 -8.93 0.64 -0.35
CA ALA A 101 -7.96 0.63 0.76
C ALA A 101 -8.21 -0.57 1.69
N ILE A 102 -9.44 -0.78 2.14
CA ILE A 102 -9.79 -1.95 2.98
C ILE A 102 -9.50 -3.26 2.24
N ALA A 103 -9.91 -3.38 0.97
CA ALA A 103 -9.64 -4.57 0.18
C ALA A 103 -8.14 -4.84 0.03
N SER A 104 -7.34 -3.78 -0.09
CA SER A 104 -5.87 -3.86 -0.19
C SER A 104 -5.26 -4.33 1.13
N SER A 105 -5.71 -3.81 2.27
CA SER A 105 -5.24 -4.25 3.58
C SER A 105 -5.58 -5.70 3.86
N VAL A 106 -6.79 -6.16 3.48
CA VAL A 106 -7.19 -7.58 3.58
C VAL A 106 -6.32 -8.46 2.68
N LEU A 107 -6.11 -8.06 1.42
CA LEU A 107 -5.25 -8.80 0.49
C LEU A 107 -3.81 -8.91 1.02
N PHE A 108 -3.25 -7.78 1.48
CA PHE A 108 -1.91 -7.71 2.06
C PHE A 108 -1.79 -8.63 3.27
N PHE A 109 -2.75 -8.58 4.18
CA PHE A 109 -2.81 -9.43 5.36
C PHE A 109 -2.83 -10.92 4.99
N LEU A 110 -3.67 -11.32 4.04
CA LEU A 110 -3.77 -12.72 3.62
C LEU A 110 -2.46 -13.24 3.03
N ILE A 111 -1.85 -12.49 2.12
CA ILE A 111 -0.63 -12.92 1.43
C ILE A 111 0.58 -12.93 2.39
N THR A 112 0.73 -11.90 3.22
CA THR A 112 1.91 -11.80 4.10
C THR A 112 1.87 -12.83 5.23
N ASN A 113 0.71 -13.12 5.81
CA ASN A 113 0.59 -14.19 6.81
C ASN A 113 0.69 -15.59 6.18
N PHE A 114 0.17 -15.79 4.97
CA PHE A 114 0.44 -17.01 4.23
C PHE A 114 1.93 -17.22 4.00
N ALA A 115 2.67 -16.16 3.65
CA ALA A 115 4.11 -16.23 3.45
C ALA A 115 4.89 -16.49 4.75
N VAL A 116 4.42 -15.96 5.89
CA VAL A 116 4.99 -16.30 7.20
C VAL A 116 4.76 -17.77 7.51
N TRP A 117 3.54 -18.27 7.34
CA TRP A 117 3.25 -19.70 7.52
C TRP A 117 4.13 -20.56 6.60
N TYR A 118 4.22 -20.26 5.31
CA TYR A 118 4.97 -21.04 4.33
C TYR A 118 6.49 -20.98 4.53
N GLY A 119 7.03 -19.79 4.83
CA GLY A 119 8.47 -19.54 4.89
C GLY A 119 9.10 -19.73 6.28
N ALA A 120 8.29 -19.95 7.30
CA ALA A 120 8.74 -20.01 8.69
C ALA A 120 8.37 -21.36 9.33
N GLU A 121 8.93 -22.46 8.80
CA GLU A 121 8.73 -23.83 9.31
C GLU A 121 8.98 -23.95 10.83
N ASN A 122 9.83 -23.09 11.39
CA ASN A 122 10.14 -23.03 12.82
C ASN A 122 9.07 -22.33 13.68
N PHE A 123 8.14 -21.58 13.08
CA PHE A 123 7.10 -20.83 13.80
C PHE A 123 5.72 -21.48 13.72
N TYR A 124 5.39 -22.07 12.56
CA TYR A 124 4.09 -22.72 12.35
C TYR A 124 4.25 -24.06 11.63
N PRO A 125 3.54 -25.11 12.08
CA PRO A 125 3.49 -26.38 11.35
C PRO A 125 2.95 -26.18 9.92
N GLN A 126 3.51 -26.88 8.94
CA GLN A 126 3.03 -26.89 7.54
C GLN A 126 1.73 -27.69 7.38
N THR A 127 0.71 -27.31 8.15
CA THR A 127 -0.63 -27.88 8.15
C THR A 127 -1.66 -26.76 8.08
N PHE A 128 -2.91 -27.09 7.75
CA PHE A 128 -4.00 -26.12 7.75
C PHE A 128 -4.20 -25.45 9.11
N ALA A 129 -3.99 -26.18 10.21
CA ALA A 129 -4.04 -25.63 11.56
C ALA A 129 -2.93 -24.59 11.81
N GLY A 130 -1.71 -24.83 11.31
CA GLY A 130 -0.62 -23.86 11.37
C GLY A 130 -0.91 -22.59 10.56
N LEU A 131 -1.54 -22.74 9.39
CA LEU A 131 -1.96 -21.58 8.58
C LEU A 131 -2.99 -20.72 9.32
N LEU A 132 -4.00 -21.35 9.91
CA LEU A 132 -4.97 -20.64 10.74
C LEU A 132 -4.32 -19.97 11.94
N ALA A 133 -3.36 -20.64 12.60
CA ALA A 133 -2.61 -20.06 13.71
C ALA A 133 -1.83 -18.80 13.28
N SER A 134 -1.21 -18.81 12.09
CA SER A 134 -0.53 -17.61 11.55
C SER A 134 -1.52 -16.46 11.32
N TYR A 135 -2.70 -16.72 10.75
CA TYR A 135 -3.70 -15.66 10.59
C TYR A 135 -4.24 -15.14 11.92
N VAL A 136 -4.52 -16.03 12.88
CA VAL A 136 -4.97 -15.61 14.21
C VAL A 136 -3.91 -14.75 14.89
N ALA A 137 -2.63 -15.12 14.81
CA ALA A 137 -1.54 -14.32 15.35
C ALA A 137 -1.42 -12.95 14.66
N GLY A 138 -1.60 -12.88 13.33
CA GLY A 138 -1.65 -11.60 12.62
C GLY A 138 -2.82 -10.69 13.04
N LEU A 139 -3.93 -11.28 13.51
CA LEU A 139 -5.08 -10.56 14.07
C LEU A 139 -4.90 -10.21 15.56
N GLN A 140 -3.92 -10.79 16.26
CA GLN A 140 -3.79 -10.60 17.71
C GLN A 140 -3.46 -9.14 18.04
N PHE A 141 -4.16 -8.65 19.09
CA PHE A 141 -3.84 -7.40 19.76
C PHE A 141 -2.64 -7.64 20.69
N TYR A 142 -1.44 -7.24 20.25
CA TYR A 142 -0.24 -7.29 21.08
C TYR A 142 -0.24 -6.23 22.20
N GLN A 143 -1.11 -5.22 22.14
CA GLN A 143 -1.19 -4.15 23.16
C GLN A 143 -2.65 -3.71 23.36
N GLN A 144 -3.07 -3.38 24.59
CA GLN A 144 -4.39 -2.79 24.88
C GLN A 144 -4.47 -1.30 24.47
N ASN A 145 -3.93 -0.94 23.31
CA ASN A 145 -3.98 0.42 22.77
C ASN A 145 -4.45 0.39 21.30
N LEU A 146 -4.76 1.57 20.75
CA LEU A 146 -5.33 1.73 19.40
C LEU A 146 -4.48 1.07 18.30
N PHE A 147 -3.15 0.98 18.48
CA PHE A 147 -2.21 0.41 17.52
C PHE A 147 -1.69 -0.98 17.91
N GLY A 148 -2.38 -1.66 18.81
CA GLY A 148 -1.98 -2.99 19.27
C GLY A 148 -2.24 -4.10 18.26
N ASN A 149 -3.04 -3.86 17.21
CA ASN A 149 -3.45 -4.87 16.24
C ASN A 149 -2.78 -4.64 14.88
N LEU A 150 -1.95 -5.59 14.44
CA LEU A 150 -1.18 -5.48 13.19
C LEU A 150 -2.06 -5.35 11.95
N PHE A 151 -3.19 -6.05 11.90
CA PHE A 151 -4.15 -5.94 10.81
C PHE A 151 -4.83 -4.56 10.80
N LEU A 152 -5.34 -4.10 11.94
CA LEU A 152 -5.97 -2.78 12.02
C LEU A 152 -4.98 -1.66 11.76
N ASN A 153 -3.72 -1.78 12.16
CA ASN A 153 -2.68 -0.81 11.81
C ASN A 153 -2.49 -0.69 10.30
N THR A 154 -2.56 -1.82 9.58
CA THR A 154 -2.52 -1.84 8.12
C THR A 154 -3.72 -1.09 7.56
N VAL A 155 -4.93 -1.39 8.06
CA VAL A 155 -6.18 -0.73 7.62
C VAL A 155 -6.13 0.78 7.90
N TYR A 156 -5.73 1.19 9.10
CA TYR A 156 -5.62 2.59 9.48
C TYR A 156 -4.54 3.31 8.66
N GLY A 157 -3.39 2.68 8.45
CA GLY A 157 -2.32 3.21 7.61
C GLY A 157 -2.79 3.42 6.17
N ASP A 158 -3.37 2.40 5.55
CA ASP A 158 -3.88 2.47 4.18
C ASP A 158 -4.96 3.53 4.02
N LEU A 159 -5.92 3.62 4.97
CA LEU A 159 -6.96 4.65 4.94
C LEU A 159 -6.39 6.05 5.11
N PHE A 160 -5.50 6.25 6.08
CA PHE A 160 -4.87 7.54 6.36
C PHE A 160 -4.06 8.04 5.16
N PHE A 161 -3.14 7.22 4.67
CA PHE A 161 -2.27 7.59 3.56
C PHE A 161 -3.02 7.67 2.23
N SER A 162 -4.06 6.84 2.01
CA SER A 162 -4.92 7.00 0.83
C SER A 162 -5.69 8.32 0.90
N GLY A 163 -6.23 8.68 2.06
CA GLY A 163 -6.86 9.97 2.28
C GLY A 163 -5.91 11.13 1.96
N LEU A 164 -4.67 11.07 2.46
CA LEU A 164 -3.65 12.08 2.19
C LEU A 164 -3.26 12.14 0.70
N LEU A 165 -2.92 11.01 0.07
CA LEU A 165 -2.45 10.99 -1.31
C LEU A 165 -3.55 11.40 -2.30
N PHE A 166 -4.72 10.77 -2.22
CA PHE A 166 -5.84 11.09 -3.11
C PHE A 166 -6.41 12.47 -2.82
N GLY A 167 -6.54 12.85 -1.55
CA GLY A 167 -7.03 14.16 -1.14
C GLY A 167 -6.10 15.30 -1.53
N SER A 168 -4.80 15.19 -1.25
CA SER A 168 -3.81 16.20 -1.65
C SER A 168 -3.76 16.37 -3.17
N TYR A 169 -3.80 15.28 -3.92
CA TYR A 169 -3.80 15.35 -5.38
C TYR A 169 -5.10 15.96 -5.94
N ALA A 170 -6.26 15.67 -5.34
CA ALA A 170 -7.52 16.30 -5.71
C ALA A 170 -7.50 17.81 -5.45
N LEU A 171 -6.94 18.25 -4.31
CA LEU A 171 -6.75 19.67 -3.99
C LEU A 171 -5.75 20.35 -4.94
N LEU A 172 -4.65 19.68 -5.30
CA LEU A 172 -3.69 20.20 -6.26
C LEU A 172 -4.34 20.38 -7.64
N LYS A 173 -5.15 19.41 -8.10
CA LYS A 173 -5.94 19.54 -9.32
C LYS A 173 -6.95 20.68 -9.27
N SER A 174 -7.54 20.96 -8.11
CA SER A 174 -8.48 22.08 -7.98
C SER A 174 -7.77 23.43 -7.97
N LYS A 175 -6.52 23.53 -7.50
CA LYS A 175 -5.79 24.81 -7.45
C LYS A 175 -4.88 25.06 -8.65
N VAL A 176 -4.41 24.03 -9.34
CA VAL A 176 -3.44 24.13 -10.44
C VAL A 176 -4.11 23.66 -11.74
N PRO A 177 -4.57 24.59 -12.60
CA PRO A 177 -5.28 24.24 -13.85
C PRO A 177 -4.47 23.33 -14.78
N ALA A 178 -3.14 23.45 -14.80
CA ALA A 178 -2.26 22.60 -15.60
C ALA A 178 -2.29 21.10 -15.22
N LEU A 179 -2.82 20.76 -14.03
CA LEU A 179 -3.05 19.37 -13.59
C LEU A 179 -4.44 18.86 -13.97
N ARG A 180 -5.35 19.73 -14.41
CA ARG A 180 -6.64 19.37 -14.98
C ARG A 180 -6.43 19.08 -16.46
N THR A 181 -6.23 17.81 -16.78
CA THR A 181 -6.23 17.37 -18.19
C THR A 181 -7.56 17.77 -18.83
N ILE A 182 -7.46 18.52 -19.93
CA ILE A 182 -8.55 18.83 -20.87
C ILE A 182 -9.00 17.53 -21.54
#